data_AF-C0C1Z9-F1
#
_entry.id   AF-C0C1Z9-F1
#
_cell.length_a   1.000
_cell.length_b   1.000
_cell.length_c   1.000
_cell.angle_alpha   90.00
_cell.angle_beta   90.00
_cell.angle_gamma   90.00
#
_symmetry.space_group_name_H-M   'P 1'
#
loop_
_entity.id
_entity.type
_entity.pdbx_description
1 polymer ?
#
loop_
_entity_poly.entity_id
_entity_poly.type
_entity_poly.pdbx_seq_one_letter_code
_entity_poly.pdbx_strand_id
1 'polypeptide(L)'
;MERKISIETEGIYREDYQIRMLRANPVAGFLKIQGQGVDGKTRYDYEVSGKISMKAMYERGKLSSRDIELFLHQLMALIKETEKYLLNIHCILLEPEYIFYEEETFYFCYYPPEEHDIWEALKLLADYFVKHADYKDRACVQMVFMLHKGVMEENYSLEKLAEQCMDAAGKNTFEEWKKENMKTEDTPPAYDRQEHDWIAEQEMAGTIMEETENMWTPVKRFLNRHRKPKWGDFDGLYIEEEEL
;
A
#
# COMPACT_ATOMS: atom_id res chain seq x y z
N MET A 1 -18.66 5.81 -22.59
CA MET A 1 -18.80 7.09 -21.86
C MET A 1 -17.41 7.50 -21.44
N GLU A 2 -16.94 8.69 -21.86
CA GLU A 2 -15.63 9.17 -21.44
C GLU A 2 -15.65 9.46 -19.94
N ARG A 3 -14.81 8.76 -19.17
CA ARG A 3 -14.70 8.95 -17.72
C ARG A 3 -13.39 9.65 -17.42
N LYS A 4 -13.46 10.68 -16.58
CA LYS A 4 -12.30 11.42 -16.09
C LYS A 4 -12.34 11.53 -14.58
N ILE A 5 -11.17 11.61 -13.96
CA ILE A 5 -11.02 12.08 -12.57
C ILE A 5 -10.25 13.40 -12.59
N SER A 6 -10.46 14.21 -11.57
CA SER A 6 -9.90 15.56 -11.50
C SER A 6 -9.29 15.79 -10.12
N ILE A 7 -8.08 16.33 -10.09
CA ILE A 7 -7.41 16.79 -8.88
C ILE A 7 -7.35 18.33 -8.97
N GLU A 8 -7.81 19.01 -7.93
CA GLU A 8 -7.89 20.47 -7.88
C GLU A 8 -7.03 21.03 -6.76
N THR A 9 -6.46 22.21 -7.00
CA THR A 9 -5.62 22.93 -6.05
C THR A 9 -5.90 24.41 -6.15
N GLU A 10 -5.84 25.10 -5.03
CA GLU A 10 -5.91 26.56 -5.04
C GLU A 10 -4.68 27.16 -5.71
N GLY A 11 -4.87 28.18 -6.53
CA GLY A 11 -3.79 28.89 -7.19
C GLY A 11 -3.93 28.96 -8.71
N ILE A 12 -3.22 29.93 -9.27
CA ILE A 12 -3.22 30.22 -10.71
C ILE A 12 -2.44 29.13 -11.44
N TYR A 13 -3.07 28.50 -12.42
CA TYR A 13 -2.41 27.51 -13.26
C TYR A 13 -1.22 28.11 -13.98
N ARG A 14 -0.05 27.50 -13.77
CA ARG A 14 1.16 27.75 -14.55
C ARG A 14 1.56 26.43 -15.19
N GLU A 15 1.63 26.45 -16.51
CA GLU A 15 1.93 25.23 -17.26
C GLU A 15 3.41 24.86 -17.13
N ASP A 16 3.67 23.86 -16.29
CA ASP A 16 4.96 23.21 -16.08
C ASP A 16 5.41 22.43 -17.33
N TYR A 17 6.72 22.39 -17.57
CA TYR A 17 7.33 21.64 -18.65
C TYR A 17 6.94 20.16 -18.59
N GLN A 18 6.82 19.58 -17.38
CA GLN A 18 6.47 18.17 -17.16
C GLN A 18 5.09 17.85 -17.74
N ILE A 19 4.13 18.77 -17.56
CA ILE A 19 2.78 18.66 -18.14
C ILE A 19 2.82 18.75 -19.67
N ARG A 20 3.65 19.65 -20.23
CA ARG A 20 3.82 19.73 -21.69
C ARG A 20 4.44 18.46 -22.25
N MET A 21 5.40 17.88 -21.55
CA MET A 21 6.05 16.63 -21.94
C MET A 21 5.07 15.46 -21.96
N LEU A 22 4.26 15.29 -20.92
CA LEU A 22 3.24 14.25 -20.84
C LEU A 22 2.10 14.44 -21.85
N ARG A 23 1.81 15.70 -22.25
CA ARG A 23 0.81 15.98 -23.29
C ARG A 23 1.33 15.69 -24.69
N ALA A 24 2.59 16.00 -24.95
CA ALA A 24 3.22 15.81 -26.26
C ALA A 24 3.65 14.35 -26.49
N ASN A 25 3.94 13.60 -25.43
CA ASN A 25 4.46 12.24 -25.49
C ASN A 25 3.59 11.29 -24.65
N PRO A 26 3.03 10.23 -25.25
CA PRO A 26 2.39 9.18 -24.46
C PRO A 26 3.47 8.38 -23.73
N VAL A 27 3.67 8.69 -22.45
CA VAL A 27 4.62 7.96 -21.60
C VAL A 27 3.92 6.70 -21.06
N ALA A 28 4.52 5.54 -21.32
CA ALA A 28 3.95 4.26 -20.88
C ALA A 28 3.80 4.22 -19.36
N GLY A 29 2.66 3.71 -18.89
CA GLY A 29 2.32 3.63 -17.46
C GLY A 29 1.71 4.90 -16.87
N PHE A 30 1.79 6.08 -17.50
CA PHE A 30 1.04 7.25 -17.04
C PHE A 30 -0.34 7.35 -17.69
N LEU A 31 -1.30 7.86 -16.93
CA LEU A 31 -2.56 8.32 -17.48
C LEU A 31 -2.36 9.61 -18.28
N LYS A 32 -3.13 9.77 -19.36
CA LYS A 32 -3.16 11.02 -20.11
C LYS A 32 -3.69 12.14 -19.22
N ILE A 33 -2.91 13.21 -19.13
CA ILE A 33 -3.16 14.35 -18.25
C ILE A 33 -3.48 15.62 -19.04
N GLN A 34 -4.43 16.41 -18.53
CA GLN A 34 -4.71 17.77 -18.99
C GLN A 34 -4.79 18.72 -17.81
N GLY A 35 -3.83 19.65 -17.72
CA GLY A 35 -3.87 20.77 -16.77
C GLY A 35 -4.62 21.97 -17.34
N GLN A 36 -5.47 22.60 -16.53
CA GLN A 36 -6.21 23.82 -16.86
C GLN A 36 -6.43 24.70 -15.62
N GLY A 37 -6.51 26.01 -15.83
CA GLY A 37 -6.91 26.97 -14.80
C GLY A 37 -8.39 27.31 -14.92
N VAL A 38 -9.16 27.13 -13.85
CA VAL A 38 -10.60 27.44 -13.80
C VAL A 38 -10.91 28.15 -12.48
N ASP A 39 -11.55 29.32 -12.55
CA ASP A 39 -12.01 30.09 -11.37
C ASP A 39 -10.94 30.33 -10.28
N GLY A 40 -9.71 30.62 -10.68
CA GLY A 40 -8.59 30.86 -9.76
C GLY A 40 -8.02 29.58 -9.11
N LYS A 41 -8.49 28.41 -9.53
CA LYS A 41 -7.95 27.10 -9.18
C LYS A 41 -7.21 26.47 -10.35
N THR A 42 -6.29 25.59 -10.01
CA THR A 42 -5.62 24.72 -10.97
C THR A 42 -6.28 23.35 -10.90
N ARG A 43 -6.63 22.79 -12.06
CA ARG A 43 -7.27 21.48 -12.20
C ARG A 43 -6.47 20.60 -13.15
N TYR A 44 -6.23 19.36 -12.74
CA TYR A 44 -5.61 18.32 -13.55
C TYR A 44 -6.60 17.18 -13.79
N ASP A 45 -6.91 16.93 -15.06
CA ASP A 45 -7.84 15.90 -15.49
C ASP A 45 -7.09 14.69 -16.05
N TYR A 46 -7.51 13.50 -15.63
CA TYR A 46 -6.95 12.22 -16.07
C TYR A 46 -8.01 11.37 -16.76
N GLU A 47 -7.67 10.80 -17.93
CA GLU A 47 -8.56 9.91 -18.68
C GLU A 47 -8.57 8.49 -18.08
N VAL A 48 -9.70 8.06 -17.52
CA VAL A 48 -9.85 6.76 -16.84
C VAL A 48 -10.92 5.87 -17.48
N SER A 49 -11.30 6.16 -18.73
CA SER A 49 -12.22 5.34 -19.51
C SER A 49 -11.72 3.89 -19.60
N GLY A 50 -12.59 2.93 -19.32
CA GLY A 50 -12.26 1.49 -19.34
C GLY A 50 -11.51 0.97 -18.10
N LYS A 51 -11.00 1.87 -17.25
CA LYS A 51 -10.13 1.53 -16.13
C LYS A 51 -10.88 1.52 -14.81
N ILE A 52 -10.43 0.65 -13.90
CA ILE A 52 -10.88 0.59 -12.50
C ILE A 52 -9.74 1.07 -11.59
N SER A 53 -10.05 1.81 -10.52
CA SER A 53 -9.02 2.16 -9.54
C SER A 53 -8.60 0.94 -8.73
N MET A 54 -7.35 0.93 -8.27
CA MET A 54 -6.83 -0.11 -7.39
C MET A 54 -7.65 -0.23 -6.10
N LYS A 55 -8.06 0.91 -5.53
CA LYS A 55 -8.98 0.96 -4.39
C LYS A 55 -10.25 0.15 -4.67
N ALA A 56 -10.91 0.41 -5.79
CA ALA A 56 -12.14 -0.28 -6.16
C ALA A 56 -11.91 -1.77 -6.47
N MET A 57 -10.75 -2.12 -7.04
CA MET A 57 -10.38 -3.50 -7.32
C MET A 57 -10.35 -4.35 -6.04
N TYR A 58 -9.73 -3.84 -4.98
CA TYR A 58 -9.58 -4.58 -3.72
C TYR A 58 -10.58 -4.20 -2.62
N GLU A 59 -11.57 -3.35 -2.90
CA GLU A 59 -12.70 -3.11 -1.98
C GLU A 59 -13.45 -4.41 -1.63
N ARG A 60 -13.56 -5.32 -2.60
CA ARG A 60 -14.20 -6.65 -2.43
C ARG A 60 -13.28 -7.81 -2.84
N GLY A 61 -12.25 -7.51 -3.63
CA GLY A 61 -11.24 -8.49 -4.04
C GLY A 61 -10.19 -8.72 -2.95
N LYS A 62 -9.26 -9.65 -3.24
CA LYS A 62 -8.04 -9.85 -2.49
C LYS A 62 -6.85 -9.65 -3.42
N LEU A 63 -5.80 -9.03 -2.89
CA LEU A 63 -4.54 -8.85 -3.59
C LEU A 63 -3.81 -10.19 -3.65
N SER A 64 -3.44 -10.64 -4.85
CA SER A 64 -2.69 -11.88 -5.06
C SER A 64 -1.19 -11.64 -5.25
N SER A 65 -0.39 -12.71 -5.19
CA SER A 65 1.04 -12.65 -5.54
C SER A 65 1.28 -12.07 -6.93
N ARG A 66 0.49 -12.52 -7.92
CA ARG A 66 0.57 -12.05 -9.31
C ARG A 66 0.32 -10.54 -9.42
N ASP A 67 -0.61 -10.01 -8.64
CA ASP A 67 -0.92 -8.57 -8.68
C ASP A 67 0.25 -7.74 -8.16
N ILE A 68 0.91 -8.20 -7.10
CA ILE A 68 2.09 -7.54 -6.53
C ILE A 68 3.27 -7.63 -7.50
N GLU A 69 3.48 -8.80 -8.08
CA GLU A 69 4.50 -9.05 -9.11
C GLU A 69 4.36 -8.05 -10.27
N LEU A 70 3.15 -7.98 -10.82
CA LEU A 70 2.79 -7.12 -11.93
C LEU A 70 2.96 -5.65 -11.57
N PHE A 71 2.48 -5.26 -10.38
CA PHE A 71 2.60 -3.89 -9.87
C PHE A 71 4.06 -3.46 -9.76
N LEU A 72 4.92 -4.25 -9.11
CA LEU A 72 6.32 -3.90 -8.91
C LEU A 72 7.05 -3.80 -10.24
N HIS A 73 6.83 -4.73 -11.17
CA HIS A 73 7.44 -4.66 -12.50
C HIS A 73 7.04 -3.39 -13.26
N GLN A 74 5.77 -3.01 -13.23
CA GLN A 74 5.27 -1.85 -13.96
C GLN A 74 5.68 -0.53 -13.30
N LEU A 75 5.73 -0.47 -11.97
CA LEU A 75 6.27 0.68 -11.24
C LEU A 75 7.75 0.89 -11.60
N MET A 76 8.55 -0.19 -11.64
CA MET A 76 9.95 -0.11 -12.03
C MET A 76 10.15 0.35 -13.48
N ALA A 77 9.29 -0.12 -14.40
CA ALA A 77 9.31 0.34 -15.79
C ALA A 77 8.92 1.83 -15.90
N LEU A 78 7.93 2.27 -15.12
CA LEU A 78 7.50 3.67 -15.07
C LEU A 78 8.63 4.59 -14.59
N ILE A 79 9.33 4.21 -13.51
CA ILE A 79 10.47 4.98 -12.98
C ILE A 79 11.54 5.16 -14.05
N LYS A 80 11.87 4.12 -14.82
CA LYS A 80 12.83 4.22 -15.94
C LYS A 80 12.35 5.16 -17.05
N GLU A 81 11.05 5.16 -17.37
CA GLU A 81 10.51 6.12 -18.32
C GLU A 81 10.54 7.56 -17.78
N THR A 82 10.40 7.78 -16.47
CA THR A 82 10.53 9.13 -15.90
C THR A 82 11.91 9.74 -16.14
N GLU A 83 12.99 8.96 -15.98
CA GLU A 83 14.36 9.40 -16.25
C GLU A 83 14.56 9.84 -17.70
N LYS A 84 14.02 9.07 -18.64
CA LYS A 84 14.11 9.33 -20.09
C LYS A 84 13.45 10.66 -20.50
N TYR A 85 12.41 11.08 -19.80
CA TYR A 85 11.69 12.32 -20.04
C TYR A 85 12.00 13.42 -19.01
N LEU A 86 12.98 13.19 -18.13
CA LEU A 86 13.39 14.07 -17.03
C LEU A 86 12.29 14.37 -15.99
N LEU A 87 11.22 13.58 -15.97
CA LEU A 87 10.10 13.74 -15.05
C LEU A 87 10.53 13.47 -13.61
N ASN A 88 9.93 14.19 -12.66
CA ASN A 88 10.18 14.00 -11.24
C ASN A 88 9.39 12.79 -10.70
N ILE A 89 10.09 11.77 -10.20
CA ILE A 89 9.47 10.59 -9.58
C ILE A 89 8.60 10.94 -8.36
N HIS A 90 8.90 12.05 -7.68
CA HIS A 90 8.16 12.55 -6.52
C HIS A 90 6.77 13.08 -6.88
N CYS A 91 6.46 13.21 -8.16
CA CYS A 91 5.13 13.61 -8.63
C CYS A 91 4.27 12.41 -9.03
N ILE A 92 4.73 11.17 -8.82
CA ILE A 92 3.94 9.95 -9.07
C ILE A 92 3.02 9.70 -7.88
N LEU A 93 1.71 9.63 -8.12
CA LEU A 93 0.74 9.30 -7.08
C LEU A 93 0.65 7.78 -6.89
N LEU A 94 0.94 7.31 -5.68
CA LEU A 94 0.91 5.88 -5.30
C LEU A 94 -0.27 5.53 -4.40
N GLU A 95 -1.17 6.46 -4.10
CA GLU A 95 -2.40 6.15 -3.39
C GLU A 95 -3.30 5.24 -4.24
N PRO A 96 -3.97 4.23 -3.65
CA PRO A 96 -4.83 3.30 -4.39
C PRO A 96 -5.98 3.95 -5.18
N GLU A 97 -6.33 5.20 -4.86
CA GLU A 97 -7.36 5.98 -5.55
C GLU A 97 -6.88 6.54 -6.89
N TYR A 98 -5.56 6.73 -7.03
CA TYR A 98 -4.91 7.33 -8.20
C TYR A 98 -4.13 6.32 -9.05
N ILE A 99 -4.09 5.06 -8.64
CA ILE A 99 -3.60 3.94 -9.45
C ILE A 99 -4.81 3.26 -10.11
N PHE A 100 -4.73 3.08 -11.42
CA PHE A 100 -5.78 2.50 -12.25
C PHE A 100 -5.31 1.23 -12.93
N TYR A 101 -6.24 0.36 -13.29
CA TYR A 101 -5.94 -0.92 -13.92
C TYR A 101 -6.89 -1.21 -15.07
N GLU A 102 -6.33 -1.75 -16.15
CA GLU A 102 -7.03 -2.28 -17.32
C GLU A 102 -6.13 -3.32 -18.01
N GLU A 103 -6.68 -4.48 -18.38
CA GLU A 103 -5.99 -5.52 -19.16
C GLU A 103 -4.55 -5.84 -18.69
N GLU A 104 -4.39 -6.23 -17.42
CA GLU A 104 -3.08 -6.54 -16.82
C GLU A 104 -2.08 -5.37 -16.83
N THR A 105 -2.55 -4.14 -16.93
CA THR A 105 -1.72 -2.93 -16.91
C THR A 105 -2.19 -1.95 -15.86
N PHE A 106 -1.28 -1.57 -14.96
CA PHE A 106 -1.42 -0.47 -14.03
C PHE A 106 -1.03 0.86 -14.69
N TYR A 107 -1.83 1.87 -14.41
CA TYR A 107 -1.65 3.24 -14.85
C TYR A 107 -1.63 4.17 -13.64
N PHE A 108 -0.72 5.12 -13.65
CA PHE A 108 -0.44 6.01 -12.53
C PHE A 108 -0.82 7.45 -12.89
N CYS A 109 -1.34 8.19 -11.92
CA CYS A 109 -1.51 9.63 -12.05
C CYS A 109 -0.17 10.34 -11.78
N TYR A 110 0.09 11.41 -12.53
CA TYR A 110 1.25 12.28 -12.37
C TYR A 110 0.81 13.67 -11.95
N TYR A 111 1.25 14.16 -10.80
CA TYR A 111 0.75 15.38 -10.19
C TYR A 111 1.90 16.31 -9.74
N PRO A 112 2.29 17.29 -10.58
CA PRO A 112 3.42 18.16 -10.30
C PRO A 112 3.22 19.37 -9.35
N PRO A 113 2.02 19.87 -9.03
CA PRO A 113 1.88 21.01 -8.11
C PRO A 113 2.42 20.78 -6.70
N GLU A 114 2.44 19.52 -6.26
CA GLU A 114 2.90 19.11 -4.96
C GLU A 114 3.93 18.01 -5.15
N GLU A 115 5.15 18.23 -4.65
CA GLU A 115 6.15 17.18 -4.61
C GLU A 115 5.85 16.28 -3.42
N HIS A 116 5.51 15.02 -3.71
CA HIS A 116 5.28 14.01 -2.70
C HIS A 116 6.56 13.21 -2.46
N ASP A 117 6.79 12.75 -1.23
CA ASP A 117 7.83 11.76 -1.01
C ASP A 117 7.34 10.40 -1.52
N ILE A 118 7.82 9.97 -2.70
CA ILE A 118 7.51 8.65 -3.27
C ILE A 118 7.81 7.52 -2.29
N TRP A 119 8.80 7.69 -1.40
CA TRP A 119 9.15 6.70 -0.39
C TRP A 119 8.09 6.62 0.71
N GLU A 120 7.51 7.74 1.13
CA GLU A 120 6.38 7.78 2.05
C GLU A 120 5.12 7.22 1.40
N ALA A 121 4.86 7.60 0.15
CA ALA A 121 3.73 7.10 -0.62
C ALA A 121 3.81 5.56 -0.80
N LEU A 122 5.01 5.01 -1.04
CA LEU A 122 5.21 3.57 -1.13
C LEU A 122 5.04 2.86 0.22
N LYS A 123 5.42 3.48 1.35
CA LYS A 123 5.13 2.94 2.68
C LYS A 123 3.62 2.83 2.92
N LEU A 124 2.87 3.89 2.60
CA LEU A 124 1.41 3.90 2.70
C LEU A 124 0.75 2.85 1.78
N LEU A 125 1.31 2.63 0.58
CA LEU A 125 0.83 1.61 -0.34
C LEU A 125 1.18 0.19 0.15
N ALA A 126 2.36 -0.02 0.72
CA ALA A 126 2.73 -1.31 1.32
C ALA A 126 1.79 -1.65 2.49
N ASP A 127 1.43 -0.68 3.33
CA ASP A 127 0.41 -0.84 4.38
C ASP A 127 -0.95 -1.21 3.79
N TYR A 128 -1.32 -0.62 2.65
CA TYR A 128 -2.54 -0.95 1.94
C TYR A 128 -2.51 -2.39 1.41
N PHE A 129 -1.39 -2.85 0.86
CA PHE A 129 -1.21 -4.23 0.40
C PHE A 129 -1.30 -5.23 1.55
N VAL A 130 -0.72 -4.93 2.72
CA VAL A 130 -0.88 -5.76 3.93
C VAL A 130 -2.35 -5.92 4.28
N LYS A 131 -3.15 -4.85 4.23
CA LYS A 131 -4.59 -4.89 4.58
C LYS A 131 -5.44 -5.72 3.61
N HIS A 132 -5.04 -5.79 2.33
CA HIS A 132 -5.85 -6.40 1.27
C HIS A 132 -5.29 -7.73 0.73
N ALA A 133 -4.12 -8.17 1.23
CA ALA A 133 -3.47 -9.43 0.87
C ALA A 133 -4.41 -10.63 0.97
N ASP A 134 -4.32 -11.54 0.00
CA ASP A 134 -4.87 -12.88 0.11
C ASP A 134 -3.97 -13.74 0.98
N TYR A 135 -4.34 -13.86 2.25
CA TYR A 135 -3.58 -14.67 3.21
C TYR A 135 -3.68 -16.19 2.97
N LYS A 136 -4.50 -16.64 2.03
CA LYS A 136 -4.50 -18.04 1.58
C LYS A 136 -3.39 -18.30 0.57
N ASP A 137 -2.92 -17.26 -0.11
CA ASP A 137 -1.79 -17.33 -1.04
C ASP A 137 -0.47 -17.14 -0.28
N ARG A 138 0.27 -18.23 -0.11
CA ARG A 138 1.58 -18.22 0.57
C ARG A 138 2.57 -17.27 -0.09
N ALA A 139 2.60 -17.21 -1.43
CA ALA A 139 3.52 -16.33 -2.15
C ALA A 139 3.12 -14.86 -1.93
N CYS A 140 1.82 -14.55 -1.95
CA CYS A 140 1.33 -13.21 -1.66
C CYS A 140 1.78 -12.74 -0.27
N VAL A 141 1.59 -13.59 0.75
CA VAL A 141 1.99 -13.24 2.13
C VAL A 141 3.49 -12.95 2.23
N GLN A 142 4.32 -13.76 1.57
CA GLN A 142 5.77 -13.56 1.56
C GLN A 142 6.16 -12.24 0.87
N MET A 143 5.59 -11.98 -0.31
CA MET A 143 5.90 -10.76 -1.08
C MET A 143 5.46 -9.50 -0.33
N VAL A 144 4.25 -9.47 0.20
CA VAL A 144 3.73 -8.31 0.95
C VAL A 144 4.56 -8.05 2.21
N PHE A 145 4.95 -9.11 2.92
CA PHE A 145 5.79 -8.97 4.11
C PHE A 145 7.18 -8.44 3.78
N MET A 146 7.82 -8.99 2.75
CA MET A 146 9.14 -8.53 2.29
C MET A 146 9.09 -7.08 1.82
N LEU A 147 8.07 -6.72 1.04
CA LEU A 147 7.85 -5.35 0.59
C LEU A 147 7.70 -4.41 1.78
N HIS A 148 6.76 -4.70 2.68
CA HIS A 148 6.51 -3.88 3.87
C HIS A 148 7.76 -3.76 4.76
N LYS A 149 8.50 -4.85 4.96
CA LYS A 149 9.75 -4.80 5.72
C LYS A 149 10.78 -3.90 5.03
N GLY A 150 10.98 -4.07 3.73
CA GLY A 150 12.00 -3.33 2.99
C GLY A 150 11.71 -1.83 2.88
N VAL A 151 10.45 -1.41 2.77
CA VAL A 151 10.11 0.02 2.79
C VAL A 151 10.31 0.69 4.16
N MET A 152 10.44 -0.11 5.23
CA MET A 152 10.70 0.38 6.60
C MET A 152 12.18 0.50 6.92
N GLU A 153 13.06 -0.05 6.07
CA GLU A 153 14.51 0.10 6.21
C GLU A 153 14.94 1.52 5.80
N GLU A 154 15.95 2.05 6.48
CA GLU A 154 16.54 3.35 6.11
C GLU A 154 17.39 3.17 4.84
N ASN A 155 17.15 4.00 3.82
CA ASN A 155 17.89 4.02 2.54
C ASN A 155 17.75 2.75 1.67
N TYR A 156 16.51 2.30 1.42
CA TYR A 156 16.26 1.22 0.47
C TYR A 156 16.30 1.70 -0.99
N SER A 157 16.52 0.76 -1.91
CA SER A 157 16.41 0.97 -3.35
C SER A 157 15.20 0.21 -3.88
N LEU A 158 14.35 0.87 -4.68
CA LEU A 158 13.16 0.24 -5.28
C LEU A 158 13.53 -0.98 -6.13
N GLU A 159 14.62 -0.87 -6.88
CA GLU A 159 15.13 -1.96 -7.71
C GLU A 159 15.45 -3.19 -6.86
N LYS A 160 16.27 -3.02 -5.82
CA LYS A 160 16.64 -4.10 -4.91
C LYS A 160 15.44 -4.68 -4.18
N LEU A 161 14.52 -3.82 -3.75
CA LEU A 161 13.31 -4.23 -3.04
C LEU A 161 12.39 -5.07 -3.94
N ALA A 162 12.21 -4.64 -5.20
CA ALA A 162 11.45 -5.39 -6.18
C ALA A 162 12.10 -6.75 -6.42
N GLU A 163 13.41 -6.81 -6.69
CA GLU A 163 14.15 -8.07 -6.87
C GLU A 163 13.98 -9.02 -5.68
N GLN A 164 14.11 -8.52 -4.45
CA GLN A 164 13.93 -9.33 -3.24
C GLN A 164 12.50 -9.88 -3.09
N CYS A 165 11.49 -9.10 -3.46
CA CYS A 165 10.10 -9.55 -3.45
C CYS A 165 9.87 -10.66 -4.47
N MET A 166 10.43 -10.53 -5.67
CA MET A 166 10.34 -11.52 -6.74
C MET A 166 11.09 -12.81 -6.38
N ASP A 167 12.29 -12.69 -5.82
CA ASP A 167 13.07 -13.84 -5.35
C ASP A 167 12.38 -14.58 -4.19
N ALA A 168 11.69 -13.86 -3.31
CA ALA A 168 10.92 -14.45 -2.22
C ALA A 168 9.72 -15.28 -2.72
N ALA A 169 9.13 -14.89 -3.85
CA ALA A 169 8.07 -15.69 -4.51
C ALA A 169 8.63 -16.98 -5.14
N GLY A 170 9.91 -16.99 -5.53
CA GLY A 170 10.56 -18.10 -6.24
C GLY A 170 11.37 -19.07 -5.37
N LYS A 171 11.68 -18.76 -4.10
CA LYS A 171 12.60 -19.56 -3.27
C LYS A 171 12.10 -19.82 -1.84
N ASN A 172 12.58 -20.94 -1.28
CA ASN A 172 12.40 -21.46 0.09
C ASN A 172 12.92 -20.54 1.23
N THR A 173 13.05 -19.24 1.00
CA THR A 173 13.63 -18.24 1.92
C THR A 173 12.84 -18.14 3.24
N PHE A 174 11.55 -18.48 3.21
CA PHE A 174 10.74 -18.51 4.42
C PHE A 174 11.15 -19.61 5.42
N GLU A 175 11.62 -20.76 4.94
CA GLU A 175 12.07 -21.86 5.82
C GLU A 175 13.45 -21.58 6.44
N GLU A 176 14.32 -20.86 5.73
CA GLU A 176 15.62 -20.42 6.22
C GLU A 176 15.48 -19.29 7.25
N TRP A 177 14.62 -18.30 6.99
CA TRP A 177 14.25 -17.27 7.97
C TRP A 177 13.59 -17.87 9.24
N LYS A 178 12.74 -18.90 9.08
CA LYS A 178 12.15 -19.66 10.20
C LYS A 178 13.22 -20.36 11.04
N LYS A 179 14.27 -20.92 10.44
CA LYS A 179 15.40 -21.58 11.15
C LYS A 179 16.29 -20.59 11.90
N GLU A 180 16.41 -19.36 11.42
CA GLU A 180 17.30 -18.34 11.97
C GLU A 180 16.66 -17.59 13.16
N ASN A 181 15.34 -17.38 13.12
CA ASN A 181 14.60 -16.63 14.15
C ASN A 181 13.91 -17.50 15.23
N MET A 182 13.98 -18.84 15.14
CA MET A 182 13.33 -19.79 16.07
C MET A 182 14.35 -20.56 16.93
N LYS A 183 15.55 -20.01 17.15
CA LYS A 183 16.64 -20.62 17.96
C LYS A 183 16.82 -20.02 19.36
N THR A 184 15.94 -19.14 19.81
CA THR A 184 15.95 -18.62 21.18
C THR A 184 14.60 -18.86 21.82
N GLU A 185 14.52 -19.92 22.62
CA GLU A 185 13.74 -20.07 23.88
C GLU A 185 13.44 -21.56 24.14
N ASP A 186 14.46 -22.32 24.57
CA ASP A 186 14.23 -23.57 25.30
C ASP A 186 14.13 -23.24 26.80
N THR A 187 12.94 -23.44 27.38
CA THR A 187 12.58 -23.93 28.73
C THR A 187 11.39 -23.13 29.32
N PRO A 188 10.15 -23.67 29.33
CA PRO A 188 9.03 -23.03 30.03
C PRO A 188 9.07 -23.38 31.54
N PRO A 189 8.90 -22.41 32.47
CA PRO A 189 8.60 -22.72 33.86
C PRO A 189 7.14 -23.21 33.99
N ALA A 190 6.91 -24.18 34.87
CA ALA A 190 5.61 -24.80 35.10
C ALA A 190 4.56 -23.77 35.57
N TYR A 191 3.38 -23.74 34.95
CA TYR A 191 2.26 -22.87 35.33
C TYR A 191 1.00 -23.68 35.61
N ASP A 192 0.31 -23.30 36.70
CA ASP A 192 -0.73 -24.05 37.41
C ASP A 192 -2.11 -23.94 36.74
N ARG A 193 -2.90 -25.02 36.79
CA ARG A 193 -4.03 -25.34 35.89
C ARG A 193 -5.41 -24.98 36.46
N GLN A 194 -5.67 -23.74 36.90
CA GLN A 194 -6.95 -23.43 37.56
C GLN A 194 -7.80 -22.26 37.06
N GLU A 195 -7.40 -21.46 36.07
CA GLU A 195 -8.20 -20.24 35.74
C GLU A 195 -8.74 -20.10 34.30
N HIS A 196 -8.53 -21.04 33.38
CA HIS A 196 -9.00 -20.85 31.99
C HIS A 196 -9.63 -22.09 31.36
N ASP A 197 -10.64 -22.67 32.02
CA ASP A 197 -11.47 -23.76 31.48
C ASP A 197 -12.68 -23.28 30.63
N TRP A 198 -12.85 -21.97 30.39
CA TRP A 198 -14.01 -21.47 29.62
C TRP A 198 -13.76 -21.37 28.10
N ILE A 199 -12.51 -21.47 27.64
CA ILE A 199 -12.14 -21.43 26.21
C ILE A 199 -12.17 -22.84 25.59
N ALA A 200 -12.00 -23.89 26.40
CA ALA A 200 -11.96 -25.28 25.96
C ALA A 200 -13.34 -25.86 25.53
N GLU A 201 -14.45 -25.21 25.91
CA GLU A 201 -15.79 -25.76 25.67
C GLU A 201 -16.40 -25.41 24.30
N GLN A 202 -15.79 -24.53 23.50
CA GLN A 202 -16.28 -24.23 22.14
C GLN A 202 -15.49 -24.91 21.00
N GLU A 203 -14.39 -25.60 21.29
CA GLU A 203 -13.48 -26.15 20.28
C GLU A 203 -13.42 -27.69 20.21
N MET A 204 -14.52 -28.38 20.50
CA MET A 204 -14.68 -29.81 20.16
C MET A 204 -15.72 -30.02 19.07
N ALA A 205 -15.51 -29.38 17.91
CA ALA A 205 -16.17 -29.76 16.68
C ALA A 205 -15.30 -29.43 15.45
N GLY A 206 -14.31 -30.29 15.18
CA GLY A 206 -13.78 -30.48 13.83
C GLY A 206 -12.32 -30.06 13.60
N THR A 207 -11.41 -30.88 14.12
CA THR A 207 -10.12 -31.29 13.52
C THR A 207 -9.61 -30.48 12.31
N ILE A 208 -8.54 -29.69 12.54
CA ILE A 208 -7.35 -29.40 11.68
C ILE A 208 -6.81 -27.99 12.02
N MET A 209 -5.47 -27.89 12.12
CA MET A 209 -4.63 -26.67 12.15
C MET A 209 -4.42 -25.98 13.52
N GLU A 210 -3.50 -26.53 14.31
CA GLU A 210 -2.42 -25.71 14.88
C GLU A 210 -1.31 -25.59 13.81
N GLU A 211 -0.86 -24.37 13.49
CA GLU A 211 0.45 -24.01 12.88
C GLU A 211 0.47 -22.63 12.15
N THR A 212 -0.39 -21.68 12.51
CA THR A 212 -0.35 -20.32 11.91
C THR A 212 0.05 -19.22 12.89
N GLU A 213 0.67 -19.51 14.02
CA GLU A 213 0.84 -18.45 15.04
C GLU A 213 2.06 -17.54 14.82
N ASN A 214 3.18 -18.01 14.28
CA ASN A 214 4.43 -17.22 14.32
C ASN A 214 4.70 -16.31 13.11
N MET A 215 4.04 -16.49 11.97
CA MET A 215 4.09 -15.52 10.85
C MET A 215 3.10 -14.38 11.00
N TRP A 216 2.15 -14.60 11.88
CA TRP A 216 1.01 -13.73 12.03
C TRP A 216 1.19 -12.80 13.20
N THR A 217 2.19 -12.94 14.07
CA THR A 217 2.31 -12.08 15.26
C THR A 217 2.54 -10.60 14.93
N PRO A 218 3.42 -10.21 13.99
CA PRO A 218 3.57 -8.80 13.60
C PRO A 218 2.31 -8.27 12.91
N VAL A 219 1.71 -9.08 12.03
CA VAL A 219 0.51 -8.74 11.25
C VAL A 219 -0.76 -8.71 12.12
N LYS A 220 -0.93 -9.63 13.06
CA LYS A 220 -1.99 -9.68 14.09
C LYS A 220 -1.83 -8.52 15.06
N ARG A 221 -0.61 -8.19 15.51
CA ARG A 221 -0.35 -7.00 16.33
C ARG A 221 -0.74 -5.72 15.59
N PHE A 222 -0.52 -5.66 14.28
CA PHE A 222 -0.95 -4.56 13.41
C PHE A 222 -2.48 -4.52 13.22
N LEU A 223 -3.12 -5.64 12.86
CA LEU A 223 -4.58 -5.77 12.69
C LEU A 223 -5.36 -5.51 13.99
N ASN A 224 -4.82 -5.93 15.13
CA ASN A 224 -5.42 -5.71 16.46
C ASN A 224 -5.25 -4.28 16.98
N ARG A 225 -4.39 -3.46 16.36
CA ARG A 225 -4.20 -2.04 16.75
C ARG A 225 -5.34 -1.14 16.28
N HIS A 226 -6.24 -1.63 15.44
CA HIS A 226 -7.40 -0.88 14.92
C HIS A 226 -8.75 -1.60 15.17
N ARG A 227 -9.10 -1.78 16.44
CA ARG A 227 -10.51 -1.79 16.87
C ARG A 227 -10.71 -0.60 17.83
N LYS A 228 -11.52 0.36 17.38
CA LYS A 228 -11.69 1.73 17.92
C LYS A 228 -12.23 1.78 19.35
N PRO A 229 -11.96 2.85 20.14
CA PRO A 229 -12.98 3.47 20.97
C PRO A 229 -13.92 4.34 20.10
N LYS A 230 -15.22 4.32 20.40
CA LYS A 230 -16.26 5.10 19.70
C LYS A 230 -15.94 6.60 19.73
N TRP A 231 -16.07 7.25 18.57
CA TRP A 231 -16.10 8.71 18.45
C TRP A 231 -17.47 9.16 18.99
N GLY A 232 -17.51 9.90 20.12
CA GLY A 232 -18.78 10.40 20.67
C GLY A 232 -18.84 10.78 22.16
N ASP A 233 -17.90 10.36 23.01
CA ASP A 233 -17.86 10.80 24.43
C ASP A 233 -16.84 11.93 24.60
N PHE A 234 -17.29 13.17 24.39
CA PHE A 234 -16.60 14.37 24.86
C PHE A 234 -17.37 14.93 26.07
N ASP A 235 -17.25 14.26 27.21
CA ASP A 235 -17.51 14.88 28.50
C ASP A 235 -16.16 15.26 29.11
N GLY A 236 -15.87 16.57 29.19
CA GLY A 236 -14.83 17.07 30.10
C GLY A 236 -13.80 18.07 29.58
N LEU A 237 -14.14 18.98 28.67
CA LEU A 237 -13.34 20.20 28.50
C LEU A 237 -14.16 21.41 28.94
N TYR A 238 -13.80 21.92 30.13
CA TYR A 238 -14.27 23.19 30.65
C TYR A 238 -13.72 24.32 29.79
N ILE A 239 -14.62 25.21 29.37
CA ILE A 239 -14.31 26.48 28.71
C ILE A 239 -13.70 27.39 29.79
N GLU A 240 -12.51 27.92 29.52
CA GLU A 240 -11.94 29.02 30.31
C GLU A 240 -12.81 30.27 30.11
N GLU A 241 -13.45 30.75 31.18
CA GLU A 241 -14.06 32.08 31.22
C GLU A 241 -12.97 33.11 31.52
N GLU A 242 -12.82 34.11 30.64
CA GLU A 242 -12.24 35.40 30.99
C GLU A 242 -13.18 36.15 31.95
N GLU A 243 -12.64 36.68 33.05
CA GLU A 243 -12.61 38.12 33.38
C GLU A 243 -12.15 38.36 34.84
N LEU A 244 -10.93 38.90 35.00
CA LEU A 244 -10.63 40.25 35.57
C LEU A 244 -9.12 40.47 35.77
#